data_AF-A0A959IGR0-F1
#
_entry.id   AF-A0A959IGR0-F1
#
_cell.length_a   1.000
_cell.length_b   1.000
_cell.length_c   1.000
_cell.angle_alpha   90.00
_cell.angle_beta   90.00
_cell.angle_gamma   90.00
#
_symmetry.space_group_name_H-M   'P 1'
#
loop_
_entity.id
_entity.type
_entity.pdbx_description
1 polymer ?
#
loop_
_entity_poly.entity_id
_entity_poly.type
_entity_poly.pdbx_seq_one_letter_code
_entity_poly.pdbx_strand_id
1 'polypeptide(L)'
;MKIATDRFRVQPDTVVSLQDYDPAFTAEYKDANSAKRQLEKDIDLLSDLQYQLYAENRRALLIIFQAMDAAGKDGAIKHVLSGINPQGCDVHSFKHPSLEELDHD
;
A
#
# COMPACT_ATOMS: atom_id res chain seq x y z
N MET A 1 -13.45 7.84 10.12
CA MET A 1 -12.47 8.03 11.21
C MET A 1 -11.10 8.10 10.57
N LYS A 2 -10.25 9.07 10.91
CA LYS A 2 -8.90 9.14 10.31
C LYS A 2 -7.94 8.41 11.23
N ILE A 3 -7.35 7.33 10.72
CA ILE A 3 -6.16 6.74 11.36
C ILE A 3 -5.08 7.83 11.37
N ALA A 4 -4.43 8.05 12.52
CA ALA A 4 -3.29 8.95 12.61
C ALA A 4 -2.11 8.33 11.84
N THR A 5 -2.03 8.56 10.54
CA THR A 5 -1.03 7.95 9.65
C THR A 5 0.39 8.42 9.93
N ASP A 6 0.54 9.60 10.53
CA ASP A 6 1.85 10.20 10.83
C ASP A 6 2.72 9.31 11.71
N ARG A 7 2.12 8.46 12.56
CA ARG A 7 2.86 7.49 13.39
C ARG A 7 3.63 6.44 12.56
N PHE A 8 3.19 6.17 11.34
CA PHE A 8 3.80 5.17 10.46
C PHE A 8 4.83 5.78 9.51
N ARG A 9 4.93 7.11 9.48
CA ARG A 9 5.89 7.81 8.65
C ARG A 9 7.25 7.84 9.36
N VAL A 10 8.20 7.10 8.83
CA VAL A 10 9.62 7.28 9.16
C VAL A 10 10.08 8.65 8.64
N GLN A 11 10.67 9.46 9.51
CA GLN A 11 11.16 10.77 9.12
C GLN A 11 12.53 10.65 8.43
N PRO A 12 12.84 11.51 7.45
CA PRO A 12 14.18 11.59 6.87
C PRO A 12 15.24 11.73 7.95
N ASP A 13 16.39 11.08 7.73
CA ASP A 13 17.58 11.18 8.59
C ASP A 13 17.37 10.72 10.04
N THR A 14 16.36 9.86 10.30
CA THR A 14 16.13 9.24 11.60
C THR A 14 16.56 7.77 11.64
N VAL A 15 17.05 7.35 12.81
CA VAL A 15 17.30 5.93 13.10
C VAL A 15 16.00 5.29 13.55
N VAL A 16 15.62 4.19 12.90
CA VAL A 16 14.39 3.44 13.18
C VAL A 16 14.72 2.14 13.89
N SER A 17 13.99 1.84 14.98
CA SER A 17 13.94 0.51 15.57
C SER A 17 12.61 -0.13 15.25
N LEU A 18 12.62 -1.34 14.67
CA LEU A 18 11.39 -2.10 14.41
C LEU A 18 10.67 -2.50 15.70
N GLN A 19 11.36 -2.52 16.85
CA GLN A 19 10.76 -2.84 18.15
C GLN A 19 9.72 -1.80 18.58
N ASP A 20 9.78 -0.58 18.03
CA ASP A 20 8.86 0.50 18.34
C ASP A 20 7.49 0.33 17.64
N TYR A 21 7.37 -0.67 16.76
CA TYR A 21 6.17 -0.94 15.96
C TYR A 21 5.55 -2.28 16.35
N ASP A 22 4.39 -2.22 17.02
CA ASP A 22 3.61 -3.40 17.36
C ASP A 22 2.97 -4.04 16.09
N PRO A 23 3.33 -5.28 15.71
CA PRO A 23 2.73 -5.97 14.57
C PRO A 23 1.25 -6.33 14.78
N ALA A 24 0.76 -6.34 16.03
CA ALA A 24 -0.63 -6.62 16.38
C ALA A 24 -1.50 -5.36 16.47
N PHE A 25 -0.96 -4.18 16.09
CA PHE A 25 -1.69 -2.93 16.17
C PHE A 25 -2.97 -2.92 15.31
N THR A 26 -4.11 -2.59 15.92
CA THR A 26 -5.43 -2.55 15.26
C THR A 26 -6.08 -1.17 15.25
N ALA A 27 -5.34 -0.11 15.58
CA ALA A 27 -5.89 1.23 15.78
C ALA A 27 -7.08 1.22 16.76
N GLU A 28 -8.16 1.94 16.45
CA GLU A 28 -9.37 2.01 17.27
C GLU A 28 -10.47 1.05 16.76
N TYR A 29 -10.13 0.12 15.85
CA TYR A 29 -11.10 -0.83 15.34
C TYR A 29 -11.46 -1.86 16.40
N LYS A 30 -12.74 -1.92 16.76
CA LYS A 30 -13.27 -2.83 17.78
C LYS A 30 -13.37 -4.27 17.29
N ASP A 31 -13.57 -4.43 15.98
CA ASP A 31 -13.74 -5.72 15.32
C ASP A 31 -13.40 -5.63 13.82
N ALA A 32 -13.23 -6.79 13.19
CA ALA A 32 -12.89 -6.89 11.77
C ALA A 32 -13.96 -6.31 10.83
N ASN A 33 -15.24 -6.32 11.23
CA ASN A 33 -16.33 -5.77 10.40
C ASN A 33 -16.25 -4.24 10.36
N SER A 34 -15.91 -3.60 11.49
CA SER A 34 -15.73 -2.16 11.56
C SER A 34 -14.58 -1.70 10.65
N ALA A 35 -13.47 -2.43 10.62
CA ALA A 35 -12.35 -2.17 9.72
C ALA A 35 -12.74 -2.40 8.25
N LYS A 36 -13.45 -3.50 7.95
CA LYS A 36 -13.90 -3.81 6.59
C LYS A 36 -14.82 -2.73 6.01
N ARG A 37 -15.76 -2.22 6.81
CA ARG A 37 -16.65 -1.12 6.38
C ARG A 37 -15.90 0.19 6.11
N GLN A 38 -14.82 0.45 6.84
CA GLN A 38 -13.98 1.61 6.58
C GLN A 38 -13.15 1.40 5.31
N LEU A 39 -12.58 0.22 5.12
CA LEU A 39 -11.85 -0.15 3.92
C LEU A 39 -12.71 0.00 2.65
N GLU A 40 -13.97 -0.44 2.67
CA GLU A 40 -14.90 -0.27 1.54
C GLU A 40 -15.06 1.22 1.15
N LYS A 41 -15.23 2.10 2.13
CA LYS A 41 -15.32 3.56 1.88
C LYS A 41 -14.02 4.14 1.34
N ASP A 42 -12.88 3.66 1.84
CA ASP A 42 -11.58 4.14 1.42
C ASP A 42 -11.27 3.69 -0.01
N ILE A 43 -11.72 2.48 -0.41
CA ILE A 43 -11.62 1.97 -1.78
C ILE A 43 -12.47 2.81 -2.74
N ASP A 44 -13.69 3.18 -2.37
CA ASP A 44 -14.54 4.05 -3.19
C ASP A 44 -13.87 5.40 -3.44
N LEU A 45 -13.35 6.03 -2.38
CA LEU A 45 -12.59 7.28 -2.48
C LEU A 45 -11.33 7.12 -3.33
N LEU A 46 -10.60 6.02 -3.16
CA LEU A 46 -9.38 5.74 -3.92
C LEU A 46 -9.68 5.59 -5.42
N SER A 47 -10.81 4.98 -5.77
CA SER A 47 -11.28 4.84 -7.16
C SER A 47 -11.50 6.21 -7.81
N ASP A 48 -12.22 7.11 -7.14
CA ASP A 48 -12.47 8.47 -7.62
C ASP A 48 -11.18 9.26 -7.81
N LEU A 49 -10.25 9.17 -6.85
CA LEU A 49 -8.96 9.85 -6.93
C LEU A 49 -8.06 9.28 -8.04
N GLN A 50 -8.08 7.96 -8.24
CA GLN A 50 -7.33 7.32 -9.31
C GLN A 50 -7.87 7.72 -10.69
N TYR A 51 -9.19 7.83 -10.84
CA TYR A 51 -9.80 8.34 -12.06
C TYR A 51 -9.35 9.77 -12.37
N GLN A 52 -9.32 10.65 -11.36
CA GLN A 52 -8.83 12.02 -11.51
C GLN A 52 -7.34 12.07 -11.88
N LEU A 53 -6.50 11.27 -11.22
CA LEU A 53 -5.07 11.17 -11.52
C LEU A 53 -4.84 10.74 -12.98
N TYR A 54 -5.58 9.72 -13.42
CA TYR A 54 -5.51 9.20 -14.78
C TYR A 54 -5.95 10.26 -15.80
N ALA A 55 -7.09 10.92 -15.55
CA ALA A 55 -7.62 11.96 -16.44
C ALA A 55 -6.73 13.21 -16.52
N GLU A 56 -6.03 13.54 -15.43
CA GLU A 56 -5.09 14.67 -15.41
C GLU A 56 -3.89 14.44 -16.33
N ASN A 57 -3.42 13.19 -16.44
CA ASN A 57 -2.29 12.78 -17.29
C ASN A 57 -1.03 13.67 -17.15
N ARG A 58 -0.70 14.04 -15.90
CA ARG A 58 0.46 14.88 -15.57
C ARG A 58 1.38 14.30 -14.51
N ARG A 59 0.85 13.43 -13.66
CA ARG A 59 1.52 12.91 -12.47
C ARG A 59 1.37 11.39 -12.44
N ALA A 60 2.34 10.72 -11.86
CA ALA A 60 2.31 9.29 -11.59
C ALA A 60 2.46 9.05 -10.09
N LEU A 61 1.93 7.92 -9.61
CA LEU A 61 2.09 7.46 -8.23
C LEU A 61 2.78 6.10 -8.25
N LEU A 62 3.92 5.99 -7.58
CA LEU A 62 4.63 4.73 -7.37
C LEU A 62 4.39 4.27 -5.93
N ILE A 63 3.89 3.04 -5.77
CA ILE A 63 3.68 2.41 -4.46
C ILE A 63 4.59 1.18 -4.39
N ILE A 64 5.46 1.14 -3.39
CA ILE A 64 6.39 0.03 -3.16
C ILE A 64 5.91 -0.78 -1.95
N PHE A 65 5.72 -2.09 -2.15
CA PHE A 65 5.38 -3.02 -1.09
C PHE A 65 6.57 -3.93 -0.76
N GLN A 66 7.17 -3.73 0.40
CA GLN A 66 8.26 -4.56 0.92
C GLN A 66 7.85 -5.18 2.26
N ALA A 67 7.93 -6.51 2.35
CA ALA A 67 7.62 -7.26 3.55
C ALA A 67 8.32 -8.63 3.53
N MET A 68 8.40 -9.28 4.69
CA MET A 68 8.87 -10.66 4.79
C MET A 68 7.93 -11.64 4.05
N ASP A 69 8.42 -12.85 3.77
CA ASP A 69 7.59 -13.92 3.22
C ASP A 69 6.38 -14.19 4.12
N ALA A 70 5.22 -14.44 3.48
CA ALA A 70 3.93 -14.63 4.14
C ALA A 70 3.41 -13.45 4.99
N ALA A 71 4.03 -12.26 4.93
CA ALA A 71 3.54 -11.06 5.62
C ALA A 71 2.24 -10.47 5.04
N GLY A 72 1.70 -11.06 3.96
CA GLY A 72 0.39 -10.67 3.42
C GLY A 72 0.41 -9.60 2.34
N LYS A 73 1.57 -9.32 1.72
CA LYS A 73 1.72 -8.34 0.62
C LYS A 73 0.68 -8.53 -0.49
N ASP A 74 0.55 -9.73 -1.01
CA ASP A 74 -0.35 -10.02 -2.13
C ASP A 74 -1.82 -9.81 -1.75
N GLY A 75 -2.18 -10.15 -0.51
CA GLY A 75 -3.50 -9.90 0.04
C GLY A 75 -3.79 -8.40 0.17
N ALA A 76 -2.85 -7.63 0.70
CA ALA A 76 -2.98 -6.18 0.84
C ALA A 76 -3.16 -5.51 -0.54
N ILE A 77 -2.34 -5.87 -1.53
CA ILE A 77 -2.46 -5.37 -2.91
C ILE A 77 -3.85 -5.70 -3.47
N LYS A 78 -4.28 -6.97 -3.36
CA LYS A 78 -5.57 -7.42 -3.87
C LYS A 78 -6.74 -6.65 -3.26
N HIS A 79 -6.72 -6.40 -1.95
CA HIS A 79 -7.81 -5.74 -1.25
C HIS A 79 -7.83 -4.23 -1.47
N VAL A 80 -6.68 -3.56 -1.45
CA VAL A 80 -6.61 -2.11 -1.63
C VAL A 80 -6.90 -1.71 -3.08
N LEU A 81 -6.41 -2.49 -4.04
CA LEU A 81 -6.57 -2.19 -5.47
C LEU A 81 -7.88 -2.72 -6.08
N SER A 82 -8.77 -3.35 -5.32
CA SER A 82 -9.97 -3.97 -5.88
C SER A 82 -10.97 -2.98 -6.51
N GLY A 83 -10.90 -1.70 -6.14
CA GLY A 83 -11.72 -0.63 -6.73
C GLY A 83 -11.01 0.18 -7.83
N ILE A 84 -9.78 -0.16 -8.18
CA ILE A 84 -9.00 0.57 -9.18
C ILE A 84 -9.29 0.05 -10.58
N ASN A 85 -9.43 0.95 -11.55
CA ASN A 85 -9.50 0.56 -12.95
C ASN A 85 -8.15 -0.03 -13.39
N PRO A 86 -8.08 -1.30 -13.82
CA PRO A 86 -6.83 -1.95 -14.18
C PRO A 86 -6.12 -1.30 -15.36
N GLN A 87 -6.82 -0.52 -16.21
CA GLN A 87 -6.18 0.20 -17.32
C GLN A 87 -5.29 1.36 -16.85
N GLY A 88 -5.45 1.82 -15.61
CA GLY A 88 -4.68 2.93 -15.03
C GLY A 88 -3.78 2.50 -13.88
N CYS A 89 -3.47 1.21 -13.76
CA CYS A 89 -2.61 0.68 -12.71
C CYS A 89 -1.79 -0.51 -13.22
N ASP A 90 -0.47 -0.40 -13.13
CA ASP A 90 0.45 -1.48 -13.41
C ASP A 90 0.93 -2.12 -12.10
N VAL A 91 1.01 -3.45 -12.08
CA VAL A 91 1.51 -4.21 -10.92
C VAL A 91 2.72 -5.03 -11.35
N HIS A 92 3.87 -4.70 -10.77
CA HIS A 92 5.13 -5.39 -11.04
C HIS A 92 5.59 -6.16 -9.80
N SER A 93 5.91 -7.44 -10.00
CA SER A 93 6.43 -8.32 -8.95
C SER A 93 7.92 -8.57 -9.19
N PHE A 94 8.77 -7.97 -8.38
CA PHE A 94 10.20 -8.27 -8.38
C PHE A 94 10.44 -9.62 -7.70
N LYS A 95 10.97 -10.58 -8.47
CA LYS A 95 11.40 -11.90 -7.98
C LYS A 95 12.93 -11.92 -7.98
N HIS A 96 13.50 -13.12 -7.78
CA HIS A 96 14.93 -13.29 -7.97
C HIS A 96 15.33 -12.76 -9.37
N PRO A 97 16.33 -11.88 -9.46
CA PRO A 97 16.76 -11.32 -10.74
C PRO A 97 17.21 -12.43 -11.70
N SER A 98 16.91 -12.26 -12.97
CA SER A 98 17.49 -13.06 -14.05
C SER A 98 18.98 -12.74 -14.23
N LEU A 99 19.69 -13.61 -14.97
CA LEU A 99 21.12 -13.39 -15.27
C LEU A 99 21.37 -12.05 -15.97
N GLU A 100 20.46 -11.63 -16.86
CA GLU A 100 20.55 -10.35 -17.57
C GLU A 100 20.30 -9.17 -16.63
N GLU A 101 19.32 -9.26 -15.72
CA GLU A 101 19.07 -8.23 -14.71
C GLU A 101 20.20 -8.12 -13.68
N LEU A 102 20.96 -9.20 -13.42
CA LEU A 102 22.14 -9.16 -12.55
C LEU A 102 23.34 -8.43 -13.19
N ASP A 103 23.39 -8.40 -14.52
CA ASP A 103 24.44 -7.73 -15.29
C ASP A 103 24.15 -6.22 -15.53
N HIS A 104 23.04 -5.72 -14.98
CA HIS A 104 22.61 -4.32 -15.05
C HIS A 104 22.35 -3.74 -13.64
N ASP A 105 22.52 -2.43 -13.48
CA ASP A 105 22.37 -1.67 -12.22
C ASP A 105 20.94 -1.19 -11.92
#